data_AF-A0A0S4JG27-F1
#
_entry.id   AF-A0A0S4JG27-F1
#
_cell.length_a   1.000
_cell.length_b   1.000
_cell.length_c   1.000
_cell.angle_alpha   90.00
_cell.angle_beta   90.00
_cell.angle_gamma   90.00
#
_symmetry.space_group_name_H-M   'P 1'
#
loop_
_entity.id
_entity.type
_entity.pdbx_description
1 polymer ?
#
loop_
_entity_poly.entity_id
_entity_poly.type
_entity_poly.pdbx_seq_one_letter_code
_entity_poly.pdbx_strand_id
1 'polypeptide(L)'
;MDKGRIRDDMQRRANAWAGGPDLTNSPPPSRDDSQAVIPRTSSASGMERQGGMEGPLPAEVRALIHGSCSGEAAEQAEVYARRLLSTHRRVRVYREELSAAVEEVDDIKSVAKKNTLVCDALKQEITSIDAKIQMLLNERQMCQVQLESEARNLARNEGKLNEGDRRVEVLRNTIDNITRETQRGHMLLRQLVPNLQIENYCT
;
A
#
# COMPACT_ATOMS: atom_id res chain seq x y z
N MET A 1 -38.17 1.23 -12.85
CA MET A 1 -36.77 1.18 -12.39
C MET A 1 -36.16 -0.11 -12.94
N ASP A 2 -35.15 0.04 -13.80
CA ASP A 2 -34.68 -1.00 -14.70
C ASP A 2 -33.66 -1.92 -14.00
N LYS A 3 -34.12 -3.10 -13.59
CA LYS A 3 -33.35 -4.08 -12.79
C LYS A 3 -32.18 -4.70 -13.57
N GLY A 4 -32.17 -4.60 -14.91
CA GLY A 4 -31.07 -5.10 -15.74
C GLY A 4 -29.80 -4.26 -15.59
N ARG A 5 -29.95 -2.94 -15.54
CA ARG A 5 -28.83 -1.99 -15.52
C ARG A 5 -28.01 -2.05 -14.23
N ILE A 6 -28.67 -2.31 -13.10
CA ILE A 6 -28.02 -2.43 -11.78
C ILE A 6 -27.23 -3.74 -11.68
N ARG A 7 -27.73 -4.81 -12.32
CA ARG A 7 -27.05 -6.11 -12.34
C ARG A 7 -25.77 -6.05 -13.16
N ASP A 8 -25.80 -5.36 -14.31
CA ASP A 8 -24.64 -5.19 -15.16
C ASP A 8 -23.54 -4.32 -14.51
N ASP A 9 -23.91 -3.29 -13.75
CA ASP A 9 -22.93 -2.45 -13.04
C ASP A 9 -22.30 -3.16 -11.83
N MET A 10 -23.04 -4.02 -11.13
CA MET A 10 -22.47 -4.87 -10.09
C MET A 10 -21.53 -5.94 -10.68
N GLN A 11 -21.88 -6.52 -11.83
CA GLN A 11 -21.04 -7.50 -12.51
C GLN A 11 -19.75 -6.88 -13.07
N ARG A 12 -19.81 -5.64 -13.60
CA ARG A 12 -18.62 -4.90 -14.06
C ARG A 12 -17.69 -4.52 -12.91
N ARG A 13 -18.23 -4.12 -11.75
CA ARG A 13 -17.42 -3.82 -10.55
C ARG A 13 -16.80 -5.08 -9.94
N ALA A 14 -17.50 -6.21 -9.96
CA ALA A 14 -16.94 -7.50 -9.54
C ALA A 14 -15.78 -7.96 -10.44
N ASN A 15 -15.90 -7.79 -11.77
CA ASN A 15 -14.83 -8.11 -12.71
C ASN A 15 -13.66 -7.12 -12.66
N ALA A 16 -13.89 -5.86 -12.28
CA ALA A 16 -12.82 -4.87 -12.08
C ALA A 16 -11.97 -5.13 -10.82
N TRP A 17 -12.50 -5.87 -9.83
CA TRP A 17 -11.76 -6.30 -8.64
C TRP A 17 -11.12 -7.69 -8.81
N ALA A 18 -11.63 -8.53 -9.71
CA ALA A 18 -11.04 -9.82 -10.06
C ALA A 18 -9.86 -9.72 -11.05
N GLY A 19 -9.66 -8.54 -11.67
CA GLY A 19 -8.54 -8.25 -12.57
C GLY A 19 -7.36 -7.56 -11.89
N GLY A 20 -7.01 -7.95 -10.66
CA GLY A 20 -5.72 -7.59 -10.09
C GLY A 20 -4.60 -8.17 -10.96
N PRO A 21 -3.43 -7.50 -11.10
CA PRO A 21 -2.31 -8.07 -11.85
C PRO A 21 -1.99 -9.44 -11.29
N ASP A 22 -2.05 -10.43 -12.17
CA ASP A 22 -1.80 -11.84 -11.92
C ASP A 22 -0.35 -12.00 -11.43
N LEU A 23 -0.14 -12.00 -10.12
CA LEU A 23 1.18 -12.13 -9.49
C LEU A 23 1.62 -13.59 -9.34
N THR A 24 0.91 -14.53 -9.97
CA THR A 24 1.17 -15.96 -9.81
C THR A 24 1.33 -16.70 -11.13
N ASN A 25 2.13 -16.15 -12.06
CA ASN A 25 2.87 -16.95 -13.05
C ASN A 25 3.82 -16.07 -13.88
N SER A 26 4.82 -15.51 -13.21
CA SER A 26 6.03 -15.08 -13.91
C SER A 26 6.98 -16.27 -13.96
N PRO A 27 7.39 -16.76 -15.15
CA PRO A 27 8.45 -17.76 -15.23
C PRO A 27 9.72 -17.20 -14.56
N PRO A 28 10.57 -18.04 -13.95
CA PRO A 28 11.86 -17.56 -13.45
C PRO A 28 12.59 -16.91 -14.62
N PRO A 29 13.20 -15.73 -14.46
CA PRO A 29 13.98 -15.15 -15.55
C PRO A 29 15.03 -16.17 -15.93
N SER A 30 14.97 -16.61 -17.19
CA SER A 30 16.05 -17.34 -17.84
C SER A 30 17.33 -16.59 -17.55
N ARG A 31 18.25 -17.25 -16.87
CA ARG A 31 19.66 -16.87 -16.82
C ARG A 31 20.20 -17.05 -18.24
N ASP A 32 19.91 -16.10 -19.10
CA ASP A 32 20.71 -15.86 -20.28
C ASP A 32 21.72 -14.78 -19.94
N ASP A 33 22.98 -15.21 -20.03
CA ASP A 33 24.19 -14.42 -19.97
C ASP A 33 24.11 -13.29 -20.99
N SER A 34 23.63 -12.14 -20.54
CA SER A 34 23.86 -10.87 -21.22
C SER A 34 24.35 -9.90 -20.16
N GLN A 35 25.66 -9.99 -19.97
CA GLN A 35 26.56 -9.01 -19.39
C GLN A 35 25.90 -7.62 -19.34
N ALA A 36 25.33 -7.28 -18.19
CA ALA A 36 25.37 -5.91 -17.74
C ALA A 36 26.86 -5.57 -17.68
N VAL A 37 27.32 -4.84 -18.69
CA VAL A 37 28.57 -4.10 -18.67
C VAL A 37 28.44 -3.15 -17.50
N ILE A 38 28.81 -3.67 -16.31
CA ILE A 38 29.42 -2.87 -15.27
C ILE A 38 30.43 -2.03 -16.06
N PRO A 39 30.46 -0.69 -15.99
CA PRO A 39 31.72 -0.02 -16.13
C PRO A 39 32.53 -0.54 -14.94
N ARG A 40 33.12 -1.72 -15.11
CA ARG A 40 34.47 -1.96 -14.66
C ARG A 40 35.21 -0.80 -15.29
N THR A 41 35.32 0.30 -14.55
CA THR A 41 36.65 0.79 -14.27
C THR A 41 37.34 -0.45 -13.68
N SER A 42 38.06 -1.30 -14.43
CA SER A 42 39.04 -1.01 -15.48
C SER A 42 39.83 0.26 -15.21
N SER A 43 39.95 0.66 -13.94
CA SER A 43 41.27 0.76 -13.34
C SER A 43 41.68 -0.68 -12.98
N ALA A 44 41.88 -1.61 -13.94
CA ALA A 44 43.17 -1.66 -14.64
C ALA A 44 44.21 -1.08 -13.69
N SER A 45 44.67 -1.90 -12.74
CA SER A 45 46.04 -2.40 -12.83
C SER A 45 47.00 -1.31 -13.33
N GLY A 46 46.87 -0.14 -12.71
CA GLY A 46 47.76 1.00 -12.78
C GLY A 46 48.72 0.92 -11.59
N MET A 47 49.08 -0.29 -11.15
CA MET A 47 50.47 -0.56 -10.78
C MET A 47 51.31 -0.53 -12.07
N GLU A 48 51.15 0.54 -12.87
CA GLU A 48 52.20 0.99 -13.76
C GLU A 48 53.33 1.41 -12.84
N ARG A 49 54.21 0.44 -12.57
CA ARG A 49 55.65 0.66 -12.44
C ARG A 49 56.02 2.06 -11.93
N GLN A 50 55.70 2.38 -10.67
CA GLN A 50 56.36 3.49 -9.97
C GLN A 50 57.79 3.08 -9.58
N GLY A 51 58.53 2.51 -10.53
CA GLY A 51 59.99 2.33 -10.51
C GLY A 51 60.68 3.36 -11.41
N GLY A 52 59.98 4.40 -11.87
CA GLY A 52 60.48 5.36 -12.86
C GLY A 52 60.16 6.83 -12.55
N MET A 53 60.19 7.25 -11.27
CA MET A 53 59.93 8.64 -10.85
C MET A 53 61.12 9.28 -10.11
N GLU A 54 62.36 8.86 -10.41
CA GLU A 54 63.52 9.71 -10.14
C GLU A 54 63.91 10.43 -11.44
N GLY A 55 63.13 11.46 -11.79
CA GLY A 55 63.67 12.53 -12.62
C GLY A 55 64.86 13.19 -11.89
N PRO A 56 65.78 13.85 -12.61
CA PRO A 56 66.91 14.51 -11.99
C PRO A 56 66.42 15.47 -10.90
N LEU A 57 67.11 15.47 -9.76
CA LEU A 57 66.84 16.40 -8.67
C LEU A 57 66.85 17.84 -9.23
N PRO A 58 65.94 18.74 -8.78
CA PRO A 58 65.89 20.12 -9.28
C PRO A 58 67.29 20.77 -9.25
N ALA A 59 67.61 21.53 -10.30
CA ALA A 59 68.96 22.05 -10.51
C ALA A 59 69.43 22.93 -9.34
N GLU A 60 68.50 23.64 -8.72
CA GLU A 60 68.72 24.48 -7.55
C GLU A 60 69.14 23.65 -6.33
N VAL A 61 68.50 22.49 -6.13
CA VAL A 61 68.81 21.59 -5.01
C VAL A 61 70.14 20.88 -5.23
N ARG A 62 70.44 20.47 -6.47
CA ARG A 62 71.76 19.91 -6.82
C ARG A 62 72.89 20.91 -6.60
N ALA A 63 72.70 22.16 -7.04
CA ALA A 63 73.68 23.23 -6.83
C ALA A 63 73.91 23.51 -5.34
N LEU A 64 72.85 23.45 -4.52
CA LEU A 64 72.96 23.61 -3.06
C LEU A 64 73.76 22.47 -2.41
N ILE A 65 73.50 21.22 -2.80
CA ILE A 65 74.18 20.03 -2.27
C ILE A 65 75.66 20.06 -2.65
N HIS A 66 75.98 20.28 -3.93
CA HIS A 66 77.36 20.35 -4.41
C HIS A 66 78.12 21.61 -3.96
N GLY A 67 77.41 22.67 -3.56
CA GLY A 67 78.01 23.84 -2.92
C GLY A 67 78.33 23.63 -1.43
N SER A 68 77.69 22.65 -0.77
CA SER A 68 77.83 22.38 0.66
C SER A 68 78.65 21.12 0.97
N CYS A 69 78.72 20.18 0.03
CA CYS A 69 79.34 18.87 0.16
C CYS A 69 80.04 18.49 -1.16
N SER A 70 81.08 17.66 -1.11
CA SER A 70 81.76 17.17 -2.32
C SER A 70 82.06 15.67 -2.25
N GLY A 71 82.30 15.04 -3.39
CA GLY A 71 82.55 13.61 -3.50
C GLY A 71 81.36 12.75 -3.05
N GLU A 72 81.65 11.64 -2.38
CA GLU A 72 80.66 10.64 -1.98
C GLU A 72 79.53 11.20 -1.08
N ALA A 73 79.85 12.18 -0.23
CA ALA A 73 78.85 12.81 0.65
C ALA A 73 77.79 13.60 -0.15
N ALA A 74 78.17 14.21 -1.27
CA ALA A 74 77.23 14.93 -2.14
C ALA A 74 76.30 13.96 -2.87
N GLU A 75 76.83 12.83 -3.35
CA GLU A 75 76.04 11.78 -4.02
C GLU A 75 75.00 11.17 -3.07
N GLN A 76 75.40 10.87 -1.83
CA GLN A 76 74.48 10.38 -0.80
C GLN A 76 73.40 11.42 -0.48
N ALA A 77 73.79 12.69 -0.33
CA ALA A 77 72.84 13.78 -0.09
C ALA A 77 71.82 13.94 -1.23
N GLU A 78 72.23 13.77 -2.50
CA GLU A 78 71.30 13.79 -3.62
C GLU A 78 70.30 12.62 -3.58
N VAL A 79 70.76 11.41 -3.26
CA VAL A 79 69.89 10.23 -3.11
C VAL A 79 68.86 10.45 -2.00
N TYR A 80 69.30 10.96 -0.84
CA TYR A 80 68.38 11.29 0.26
C TYR A 80 67.40 12.40 -0.12
N ALA A 81 67.84 13.44 -0.83
CA ALA A 81 66.98 14.51 -1.29
C ALA A 81 65.91 14.02 -2.27
N ARG A 82 66.27 13.17 -3.25
CA ARG A 82 65.30 12.57 -4.19
C ARG A 82 64.28 11.70 -3.45
N ARG A 83 64.76 10.85 -2.54
CA ARG A 83 63.89 10.01 -1.71
C ARG A 83 62.94 10.86 -0.86
N LEU A 84 63.42 11.95 -0.27
CA LEU A 84 62.60 12.83 0.56
C LEU A 84 61.52 13.54 -0.27
N LEU A 85 61.87 14.09 -1.43
CA LEU A 85 60.92 14.76 -2.32
C LEU A 85 59.86 13.78 -2.86
N SER A 86 60.28 12.57 -3.26
CA SER A 86 59.37 11.51 -3.69
C SER A 86 58.40 11.10 -2.57
N THR A 87 58.93 10.90 -1.36
CA THR A 87 58.13 10.58 -0.17
C THR A 87 57.15 11.72 0.14
N HIS A 88 57.60 12.97 0.10
CA HIS A 88 56.75 14.13 0.35
C HIS A 88 55.60 14.25 -0.66
N ARG A 89 55.88 14.03 -1.96
CA ARG A 89 54.84 14.01 -3.00
C ARG A 89 53.82 12.91 -2.75
N ARG A 90 54.26 11.70 -2.41
CA ARG A 90 53.37 10.58 -2.09
C ARG A 90 52.51 10.85 -0.86
N VAL A 91 53.11 11.39 0.20
CA VAL A 91 52.39 11.79 1.42
C VAL A 91 51.34 12.85 1.11
N ARG A 92 51.63 13.81 0.23
CA ARG A 92 50.65 14.81 -0.21
C ARG A 92 49.45 14.15 -0.90
N VAL A 93 49.69 13.28 -1.88
CA VAL A 93 48.63 12.53 -2.57
C VAL A 93 47.80 11.71 -1.59
N TYR A 94 48.43 10.95 -0.69
CA TYR A 94 47.69 10.16 0.30
C TYR A 94 46.88 11.03 1.28
N ARG A 95 47.32 12.24 1.59
CA ARG A 95 46.53 13.19 2.41
C ARG A 95 45.32 13.71 1.65
N GLU A 96 45.48 14.02 0.37
CA GLU A 96 44.38 14.44 -0.51
C GLU A 96 43.36 13.30 -0.67
N GLU A 97 43.81 12.07 -0.94
CA GLU A 97 42.97 10.87 -1.02
C GLU A 97 42.26 10.58 0.31
N LEU A 98 42.95 10.72 1.44
CA LEU A 98 42.34 10.56 2.76
C LEU A 98 41.25 11.61 3.00
N SER A 99 41.49 12.87 2.62
CA SER A 99 40.49 13.93 2.75
C SER A 99 39.24 13.61 1.93
N ALA A 100 39.41 13.20 0.67
CA ALA A 100 38.30 12.80 -0.20
C ALA A 100 37.53 11.59 0.35
N ALA A 101 38.23 10.59 0.87
CA ALA A 101 37.60 9.41 1.46
C ALA A 101 36.82 9.76 2.74
N VAL A 102 37.29 10.71 3.55
CA VAL A 102 36.58 11.19 4.74
C VAL A 102 35.29 11.91 4.33
N GLU A 103 35.35 12.79 3.32
CA GLU A 103 34.17 13.48 2.79
C GLU A 103 33.12 12.50 2.25
N GLU A 104 33.53 11.51 1.45
CA GLU A 104 32.63 10.48 0.92
C GLU A 104 31.95 9.69 2.04
N VAL A 105 32.69 9.29 3.08
CA VAL A 105 32.14 8.59 4.23
C VAL A 105 31.10 9.44 4.95
N ASP A 106 31.33 10.73 5.11
CA ASP A 106 30.40 11.64 5.78
C ASP A 106 29.14 11.90 4.95
N ASP A 107 29.25 11.97 3.62
CA ASP A 107 28.13 12.01 2.70
C ASP A 107 27.27 10.73 2.80
N ILE A 108 27.91 9.56 2.79
CA ILE A 108 27.22 8.27 2.94
C ILE A 108 26.51 8.20 4.30
N LYS A 109 27.15 8.64 5.39
CA LYS A 109 26.50 8.71 6.72
C LYS A 109 25.29 9.64 6.71
N SER A 110 25.37 10.78 6.03
CA SER A 110 24.27 11.73 5.89
C SER A 110 23.09 11.10 5.16
N VAL A 111 23.34 10.41 4.04
CA VAL A 111 22.32 9.67 3.29
C VAL A 111 21.73 8.53 4.13
N ALA A 112 22.56 7.75 4.81
CA ALA A 112 22.11 6.66 5.67
C ALA A 112 21.16 7.17 6.77
N LYS A 113 21.49 8.28 7.44
CA LYS A 113 20.61 8.92 8.43
C LYS A 113 19.26 9.33 7.85
N LYS A 114 19.26 9.96 6.66
CA LYS A 114 18.02 10.35 5.97
C LYS A 114 17.17 9.11 5.63
N ASN A 115 17.79 8.05 5.12
CA ASN A 115 17.10 6.81 4.82
C ASN A 115 16.48 6.18 6.07
N THR A 116 17.19 6.16 7.19
CA THR A 116 16.63 5.68 8.47
C THR A 116 15.39 6.47 8.86
N LEU A 117 15.42 7.80 8.77
CA LEU A 117 14.25 8.64 9.07
C LEU A 117 13.06 8.33 8.16
N VAL A 118 13.31 8.16 6.85
CA VAL A 118 12.27 7.78 5.89
C VAL A 118 11.70 6.40 6.22
N CYS A 119 12.55 5.42 6.52
CA CYS A 119 12.12 4.09 6.91
C CYS A 119 11.25 4.11 8.17
N ASP A 120 11.62 4.92 9.17
CA ASP A 120 10.85 5.03 10.40
C ASP A 120 9.51 5.74 10.19
N ALA A 121 9.47 6.79 9.37
CA ALA A 121 8.22 7.44 8.97
C ALA A 121 7.29 6.46 8.23
N LEU A 122 7.81 5.70 7.27
CA LEU A 122 7.03 4.69 6.54
C LEU A 122 6.51 3.58 7.46
N LYS A 123 7.29 3.13 8.44
CA LYS A 123 6.80 2.16 9.44
C LYS A 123 5.64 2.73 10.25
N GLN A 124 5.72 4.00 10.65
CA GLN A 124 4.62 4.66 11.37
C GLN A 124 3.36 4.74 10.50
N GLU A 125 3.49 5.13 9.23
CA GLU A 125 2.37 5.16 8.29
C GLU A 125 1.73 3.78 8.11
N ILE A 126 2.53 2.72 7.97
CA ILE A 126 2.02 1.34 7.89
C ILE A 126 1.21 1.00 9.15
N THR A 127 1.74 1.27 10.34
CA THR A 127 1.03 0.98 11.59
C THR A 127 -0.28 1.77 11.72
N SER A 128 -0.31 3.02 11.24
CA SER A 128 -1.51 3.87 11.22
C SER A 128 -2.58 3.32 10.27
N ILE A 129 -2.16 2.90 9.07
CA ILE A 129 -3.02 2.26 8.08
C ILE A 129 -3.60 0.96 8.62
N ASP A 130 -2.77 0.12 9.25
CA ASP A 130 -3.23 -1.15 9.85
C ASP A 130 -4.28 -0.91 10.94
N ALA A 131 -4.06 0.09 11.80
CA ALA A 131 -5.06 0.48 12.80
C ALA A 131 -6.38 0.94 12.15
N LYS A 132 -6.30 1.72 11.07
CA LYS A 132 -7.48 2.18 10.33
C LYS A 132 -8.23 1.02 9.66
N ILE A 133 -7.50 0.04 9.10
CA ILE A 133 -8.09 -1.17 8.53
C ILE A 133 -8.84 -1.94 9.61
N GLN A 134 -8.24 -2.14 10.79
CA GLN A 134 -8.92 -2.83 11.90
C GLN A 134 -10.20 -2.12 12.35
N MET A 135 -10.18 -0.78 12.44
CA MET A 135 -11.39 -0.01 12.74
C MET A 135 -12.49 -0.24 11.71
N LEU A 136 -12.16 -0.20 10.41
CA LEU A 136 -13.12 -0.42 9.33
C LEU A 136 -13.65 -1.85 9.29
N LEU A 137 -12.83 -2.85 9.64
CA LEU A 137 -13.26 -4.24 9.76
C LEU A 137 -14.28 -4.41 10.89
N ASN A 138 -14.04 -3.77 12.04
CA ASN A 138 -14.97 -3.78 13.17
C ASN A 138 -16.29 -3.07 12.81
N GLU A 139 -16.21 -1.91 12.14
CA GLU A 139 -17.39 -1.19 11.66
C GLU A 139 -18.22 -2.03 10.69
N ARG A 140 -17.57 -2.68 9.72
CA ARG A 140 -18.23 -3.61 8.78
C ARG A 140 -18.95 -4.73 9.52
N GLN A 141 -18.31 -5.32 10.54
CA GLN A 141 -18.93 -6.38 11.34
C GLN A 141 -20.18 -5.87 12.08
N MET A 142 -20.14 -4.68 12.64
CA MET A 142 -21.31 -4.07 13.28
C MET A 142 -22.45 -3.83 12.30
N CYS A 143 -22.15 -3.29 11.11
CA CYS A 143 -23.14 -3.11 10.06
C CYS A 143 -23.76 -4.44 9.60
N GLN A 144 -22.97 -5.51 9.52
CA GLN A 144 -23.47 -6.84 9.16
C GLN A 144 -24.48 -7.36 10.20
N VAL A 145 -24.15 -7.24 11.50
CA VAL A 145 -25.05 -7.64 12.59
C VAL A 145 -26.35 -6.81 12.56
N GLN A 146 -26.25 -5.51 12.30
CA GLN A 146 -27.41 -4.63 12.16
C GLN A 146 -28.29 -5.05 10.97
N LEU A 147 -27.68 -5.36 9.82
CA LEU A 147 -28.40 -5.81 8.63
C LEU A 147 -29.17 -7.11 8.89
N GLU A 148 -28.55 -8.08 9.56
CA GLU A 148 -29.19 -9.34 9.95
C GLU A 148 -30.31 -9.15 10.98
N SER A 149 -30.16 -8.19 11.88
CA SER A 149 -31.22 -7.79 12.82
C SER A 149 -32.42 -7.21 12.08
N GLU A 150 -32.18 -6.26 11.16
CA GLU A 150 -33.24 -5.64 10.36
C GLU A 150 -33.94 -6.64 9.45
N ALA A 151 -33.20 -7.56 8.81
CA ALA A 151 -33.80 -8.62 8.02
C ALA A 151 -34.75 -9.51 8.85
N ARG A 152 -34.37 -9.85 10.09
CA ARG A 152 -35.24 -10.60 11.01
C ARG A 152 -36.46 -9.80 11.44
N ASN A 153 -36.30 -8.49 11.68
CA ASN A 153 -37.42 -7.61 12.03
C ASN A 153 -38.41 -7.49 10.87
N LEU A 154 -37.92 -7.32 9.64
CA LEU A 154 -38.75 -7.30 8.43
C LEU A 154 -39.53 -8.59 8.28
N ALA A 155 -38.87 -9.76 8.34
CA ALA A 155 -39.55 -11.06 8.22
C ALA A 155 -40.64 -11.24 9.30
N ARG A 156 -40.38 -10.80 10.53
CA ARG A 156 -41.38 -10.83 11.62
C ARG A 156 -42.57 -9.93 11.31
N ASN A 157 -42.33 -8.72 10.79
CA ASN A 157 -43.39 -7.77 10.47
C ASN A 157 -44.22 -8.23 9.28
N GLU A 158 -43.60 -8.80 8.25
CA GLU A 158 -44.30 -9.45 7.14
C GLU A 158 -45.19 -10.60 7.62
N GLY A 159 -44.70 -11.43 8.55
CA GLY A 159 -45.52 -12.47 9.19
C GLY A 159 -46.75 -11.91 9.91
N LYS A 160 -46.60 -10.82 10.67
CA LYS A 160 -47.72 -10.14 11.33
C LYS A 160 -48.70 -9.51 10.35
N LEU A 161 -48.20 -8.92 9.27
CA LEU A 161 -49.03 -8.31 8.23
C LEU A 161 -49.90 -9.38 7.55
N ASN A 162 -49.28 -10.49 7.13
CA ASN A 162 -49.98 -11.61 6.50
C ASN A 162 -51.07 -12.19 7.43
N GLU A 163 -50.80 -12.31 8.72
CA GLU A 163 -51.79 -12.78 9.69
C GLU A 163 -52.93 -11.77 9.88
N GLY A 164 -52.61 -10.47 9.91
CA GLY A 164 -53.60 -9.40 9.91
C GLY A 164 -54.51 -9.45 8.69
N ASP A 165 -53.94 -9.62 7.49
CA ASP A 165 -54.69 -9.71 6.23
C ASP A 165 -55.63 -10.92 6.20
N ARG A 166 -55.16 -12.09 6.64
CA ARG A 166 -56.01 -13.28 6.79
C ARG A 166 -57.17 -13.04 7.75
N ARG A 167 -56.90 -12.41 8.90
CA ARG A 167 -57.95 -12.10 9.87
C ARG A 167 -58.99 -11.14 9.29
N VAL A 168 -58.56 -10.13 8.54
CA VAL A 168 -59.46 -9.20 7.83
C VAL A 168 -60.30 -9.94 6.81
N GLU A 169 -59.70 -10.83 6.02
CA GLU A 169 -60.41 -11.65 5.03
C GLU A 169 -61.49 -12.53 5.69
N VAL A 170 -61.14 -13.25 6.76
CA VAL A 170 -62.08 -14.08 7.53
C VAL A 170 -63.23 -13.24 8.07
N LEU A 171 -62.95 -12.08 8.66
CA LEU A 171 -63.98 -11.20 9.20
C LEU A 171 -64.89 -10.64 8.10
N ARG A 172 -64.34 -10.22 6.95
CA ARG A 172 -65.13 -9.76 5.80
C ARG A 172 -66.07 -10.86 5.31
N ASN A 173 -65.55 -12.06 5.08
CA ASN A 173 -66.33 -13.22 4.65
C ASN A 173 -67.43 -13.57 5.66
N THR A 174 -67.12 -13.48 6.96
CA THR A 174 -68.09 -13.74 8.04
C THR A 174 -69.20 -12.70 8.05
N ILE A 175 -68.87 -11.41 7.94
CA ILE A 175 -69.84 -10.32 7.85
C ILE A 175 -70.74 -10.52 6.62
N ASP A 176 -70.16 -10.76 5.44
CA ASP A 176 -70.92 -10.97 4.21
C ASP A 176 -71.88 -12.17 4.30
N ASN A 177 -71.48 -13.25 4.98
CA ASN A 177 -72.35 -14.40 5.24
C ASN A 177 -73.53 -14.03 6.14
N ILE A 178 -73.25 -13.40 7.30
CA ILE A 178 -74.28 -12.97 8.24
C ILE A 178 -75.25 -11.99 7.56
N THR A 179 -74.73 -11.02 6.81
CA THR A 179 -75.56 -10.05 6.07
C THR A 179 -76.47 -10.74 5.06
N ARG A 180 -75.96 -11.70 4.26
CA ARG A 180 -76.78 -12.45 3.30
C ARG A 180 -77.85 -13.31 3.98
N GLU A 181 -77.50 -13.99 5.07
CA GLU A 181 -78.45 -14.80 5.85
C GLU A 181 -79.54 -13.93 6.48
N THR A 182 -79.15 -12.80 7.06
CA THR A 182 -80.07 -11.85 7.69
C THR A 182 -81.01 -11.24 6.66
N GLN A 183 -80.51 -10.86 5.49
CA GLN A 183 -81.34 -10.38 4.37
C GLN A 183 -82.35 -11.41 3.90
N ARG A 184 -81.94 -12.69 3.76
CA ARG A 184 -82.87 -13.79 3.44
C ARG A 184 -83.94 -13.95 4.53
N GLY A 185 -83.54 -13.90 5.80
CA GLY A 185 -84.46 -13.94 6.94
C GLY A 185 -85.46 -12.78 6.93
N HIS A 186 -85.00 -11.55 6.68
CA HIS A 186 -85.86 -10.37 6.53
C HIS A 186 -86.85 -10.52 5.38
N MET A 187 -86.40 -11.00 4.21
CA MET A 187 -87.28 -11.22 3.05
C MET A 187 -88.37 -12.25 3.38
N LEU A 188 -88.01 -13.36 4.01
CA LEU A 188 -88.96 -14.39 4.43
C LEU A 188 -89.95 -13.86 5.48
N LEU A 189 -89.46 -13.13 6.49
CA LEU A 189 -90.32 -12.59 7.54
C LEU A 189 -91.33 -11.57 6.99
N ARG A 190 -90.90 -10.74 6.04
CA ARG A 190 -91.78 -9.78 5.35
C ARG A 190 -92.88 -10.48 4.53
N GLN A 191 -92.60 -11.68 3.99
CA GLN A 191 -93.63 -12.50 3.33
C GLN A 191 -94.65 -13.07 4.32
N LEU A 192 -94.19 -13.50 5.49
CA LEU A 192 -95.05 -14.14 6.50
C LEU A 192 -95.86 -13.13 7.33
N VAL A 193 -95.28 -11.99 7.68
CA VAL A 193 -95.89 -10.95 8.53
C VAL A 193 -95.63 -9.55 7.94
N PRO A 194 -96.40 -9.12 6.92
CA PRO A 194 -96.08 -7.92 6.13
C PRO A 194 -96.13 -6.60 6.91
N ASN A 195 -96.91 -6.55 7.99
CA ASN A 195 -97.07 -5.34 8.82
C ASN A 195 -96.01 -5.20 9.91
N LEU A 196 -95.12 -6.19 10.08
CA LEU A 196 -94.08 -6.15 11.09
C LEU A 196 -92.90 -5.28 10.61
N GLN A 197 -92.73 -4.12 11.23
CA GLN A 197 -91.61 -3.21 10.99
C GLN A 197 -90.42 -3.61 11.86
N ILE A 198 -89.64 -4.58 11.37
CA ILE A 198 -88.58 -5.21 12.16
C ILE A 198 -87.40 -4.26 12.45
N GLU A 199 -87.21 -3.23 11.62
CA GLU A 199 -86.18 -2.20 11.79
C GLU A 199 -86.32 -1.45 13.13
N ASN A 200 -87.53 -1.36 13.68
CA ASN A 200 -87.79 -0.73 15.00
C ASN A 200 -87.22 -1.52 16.18
N TYR A 201 -86.71 -2.74 15.97
CA TYR A 201 -86.24 -3.65 17.00
C TYR A 201 -84.75 -4.04 16.84
N CYS A 202 -84.07 -3.51 15.83
CA CYS A 202 -82.64 -3.73 15.58
C CYS A 202 -81.84 -2.50 16.02
N THR A 203 -81.71 -2.29 17.33
CA THR A 203 -80.81 -1.31 17.95
C THR A 203 -79.69 -2.01 18.70
#